data_AF-A0A0G1YM98-F1
#
_entry.id   AF-A0A0G1YM98-F1
#
_cell.length_a   1.000
_cell.length_b   1.000
_cell.length_c   1.000
_cell.angle_alpha   90.00
_cell.angle_beta   90.00
_cell.angle_gamma   90.00
#
_symmetry.space_group_name_H-M   'P 1'
#
loop_
_entity.id
_entity.type
_entity.pdbx_description
1 polymer ?
#
loop_
_entity_poly.entity_id
_entity_poly.type
_entity_poly.pdbx_seq_one_letter_code
_entity_poly.pdbx_strand_id
1 'polypeptide(L)'
;MLGNFDVEQPAHAQTNSLKWLLAELADRYGLDLEEQAVFHGKSMPVIVGHGDLIPTECPGYYVRETLNTIRSHVIAGNYSAKITYPTIAKTSAKKPTASRAILLPVGSTELTGRPGGLLHVSLQYKPAGSMQRRGRIAAVNRSSSVIGLWQENGGHYSEVRKELIAPENIRGGEAETLRLRIQLPRIAGVYTVDIGPVTYVLRAEGRRAPAPKTTPTRQSYSPEQRQNLQTPGYRRMQAEE
;
A
#
# COMPACT_ATOMS: atom_id res chain seq x y z
N MET A 1 2.09 -20.58 -9.06
CA MET A 1 1.48 -20.73 -10.40
C MET A 1 1.99 -19.61 -11.29
N LEU A 2 2.24 -19.87 -12.57
CA LEU A 2 2.74 -18.86 -13.52
C LEU A 2 1.54 -18.16 -14.19
N GLY A 3 1.44 -16.84 -14.07
CA GLY A 3 0.36 -16.01 -14.63
C GLY A 3 0.07 -14.77 -13.77
N ASN A 4 -0.70 -13.81 -14.30
CA ASN A 4 -1.19 -12.65 -13.56
C ASN A 4 -2.68 -12.79 -13.23
N PHE A 5 -2.99 -13.56 -12.20
CA PHE A 5 -4.38 -13.92 -11.88
C PHE A 5 -5.21 -12.82 -11.20
N ASP A 6 -4.72 -11.59 -11.24
CA ASP A 6 -5.56 -10.42 -10.95
C ASP A 6 -6.42 -10.02 -12.15
N VAL A 7 -5.92 -10.28 -13.37
CA VAL A 7 -6.55 -9.86 -14.62
C VAL A 7 -7.05 -11.04 -15.45
N GLU A 8 -6.38 -12.19 -15.36
CA GLU A 8 -6.75 -13.40 -16.11
C GLU A 8 -7.15 -14.56 -15.19
N GLN A 9 -8.09 -15.38 -15.65
CA GLN A 9 -8.45 -16.61 -14.93
C GLN A 9 -7.38 -17.67 -15.18
N PRO A 10 -6.92 -18.40 -14.14
CA PRO A 10 -6.06 -19.55 -14.35
C PRO A 10 -6.75 -20.60 -15.22
N ALA A 11 -6.01 -21.16 -16.17
CA ALA A 11 -6.52 -22.24 -17.01
C ALA A 11 -6.91 -23.44 -16.14
N HIS A 12 -7.99 -24.15 -16.50
CA HIS A 12 -8.45 -25.31 -15.72
C HIS A 12 -7.36 -26.37 -15.51
N ALA A 13 -6.49 -26.59 -16.50
CA ALA A 13 -5.35 -27.49 -16.37
C ALA A 13 -4.35 -27.04 -15.28
N GLN A 14 -4.10 -25.73 -15.13
CA GLN A 14 -3.24 -25.19 -14.08
C GLN A 14 -3.85 -25.43 -12.70
N THR A 15 -5.15 -25.17 -12.55
CA THR A 15 -5.81 -25.36 -11.24
C THR A 15 -5.98 -26.83 -10.88
N ASN A 16 -6.20 -27.72 -11.86
CA ASN A 16 -6.18 -29.16 -11.63
C ASN A 16 -4.79 -29.64 -11.22
N SER A 17 -3.73 -29.15 -11.89
CA SER A 17 -2.35 -29.47 -11.53
C SER A 17 -2.01 -28.97 -10.11
N LEU A 18 -2.50 -27.78 -9.73
CA LEU A 18 -2.35 -27.28 -8.37
C LEU A 18 -3.03 -28.19 -7.35
N LYS A 19 -4.27 -28.62 -7.58
CA LYS A 19 -4.99 -29.53 -6.68
C LYS A 19 -4.24 -30.85 -6.48
N TRP A 20 -3.74 -31.44 -7.57
CA TRP A 20 -2.91 -32.65 -7.52
C TRP A 20 -1.63 -32.43 -6.71
N LEU A 21 -0.92 -31.34 -6.97
CA LEU A 21 0.31 -31.02 -6.25
C LEU A 21 0.05 -30.82 -4.74
N LEU A 22 -1.03 -30.13 -4.37
CA LEU A 22 -1.37 -29.92 -2.96
C LEU A 22 -1.70 -31.24 -2.25
N ALA A 23 -2.44 -32.14 -2.91
CA ALA A 23 -2.73 -33.47 -2.37
C ALA A 23 -1.45 -34.30 -2.16
N GLU A 24 -0.58 -34.34 -3.18
CA GLU A 24 0.70 -35.05 -3.12
C GLU A 24 1.60 -34.50 -2.00
N LEU A 25 1.67 -33.19 -1.83
CA LEU A 25 2.45 -32.57 -0.77
C LEU A 25 1.85 -32.85 0.61
N ALA A 26 0.52 -32.85 0.74
CA ALA A 26 -0.14 -33.16 1.99
C ALA A 26 0.14 -34.61 2.43
N ASP A 27 -0.01 -35.57 1.51
CA ASP A 27 0.31 -36.99 1.76
C ASP A 27 1.79 -37.17 2.12
N ARG A 28 2.69 -36.61 1.30
CA ARG A 28 4.14 -36.74 1.47
C ARG A 28 4.64 -36.21 2.81
N TYR A 29 4.04 -35.15 3.32
CA TYR A 29 4.46 -34.49 4.56
C TYR A 29 3.54 -34.80 5.75
N GLY A 30 2.55 -35.68 5.59
CA GLY A 30 1.59 -36.02 6.64
C GLY A 30 0.81 -34.81 7.15
N LEU A 31 0.45 -33.88 6.25
CA LEU A 31 -0.33 -32.69 6.60
C LEU A 31 -1.81 -33.04 6.64
N ASP A 32 -2.46 -32.84 7.78
CA ASP A 32 -3.91 -32.91 7.88
C ASP A 32 -4.53 -31.63 7.31
N LEU A 33 -5.20 -31.75 6.15
CA LEU A 33 -5.81 -30.62 5.46
C LEU A 33 -7.12 -30.15 6.11
N GLU A 34 -7.72 -30.94 7.00
CA GLU A 34 -8.92 -30.58 7.77
C GLU A 34 -8.58 -29.76 9.02
N GLU A 35 -7.33 -29.84 9.49
CA GLU A 35 -6.84 -29.06 10.63
C GLU A 35 -6.57 -27.59 10.29
N GLN A 36 -6.26 -26.81 11.34
CA GLN A 36 -5.81 -25.43 11.23
C GLN A 36 -4.34 -25.31 11.65
N ALA A 37 -3.57 -24.54 10.88
CA ALA A 37 -2.23 -24.15 11.22
C ALA A 37 -2.22 -22.82 11.99
N VAL A 38 -1.26 -22.65 12.90
CA VAL A 38 -1.04 -21.38 13.62
C VAL A 38 0.14 -20.64 13.01
N PHE A 39 -0.10 -19.41 12.54
CA PHE A 39 0.93 -18.52 12.02
C PHE A 39 0.83 -17.16 12.70
N HIS A 40 1.90 -16.72 13.37
CA HIS A 40 1.92 -15.50 14.20
C HIS A 40 0.73 -15.37 15.16
N GLY A 41 0.35 -16.48 15.81
CA GLY A 41 -0.75 -16.53 16.78
C GLY A 41 -2.16 -16.49 16.16
N LYS A 42 -2.27 -16.49 14.83
CA LYS A 42 -3.54 -16.59 14.11
C LYS A 42 -3.74 -18.01 13.61
N SER A 43 -4.93 -18.55 13.88
CA SER A 43 -5.36 -19.83 13.31
C SER A 43 -5.83 -19.64 11.87
N MET A 44 -5.37 -20.50 10.97
CA MET A 44 -5.69 -20.44 9.53
C MET A 44 -5.73 -21.84 8.91
N PRO A 45 -6.38 -22.02 7.75
CA PRO A 45 -6.34 -23.31 7.03
C PRO A 45 -4.92 -23.71 6.66
N VAL A 46 -4.64 -25.01 6.50
CA VAL A 46 -3.30 -25.49 6.12
C VAL A 46 -2.85 -24.98 4.74
N ILE A 47 -3.77 -24.90 3.78
CA ILE A 47 -3.50 -24.32 2.46
C ILE A 47 -3.82 -22.83 2.52
N VAL A 48 -2.86 -21.94 2.30
CA VAL A 48 -3.07 -20.47 2.34
C VAL A 48 -2.61 -19.78 1.06
N GLY A 49 -3.18 -18.61 0.82
CA GLY A 49 -2.67 -17.66 -0.17
C GLY A 49 -1.50 -16.88 0.40
N HIS A 50 -0.63 -16.37 -0.47
CA HIS A 50 0.51 -15.56 -0.03
C HIS A 50 0.06 -14.28 0.73
N GLY A 51 -1.04 -13.68 0.27
CA GLY A 51 -1.70 -12.54 0.93
C GLY A 51 -2.25 -12.82 2.33
N ASP A 52 -2.44 -14.09 2.71
CA ASP A 52 -2.88 -14.47 4.06
C ASP A 52 -1.72 -14.38 5.07
N LEU A 53 -0.48 -14.50 4.58
CA LEU A 53 0.73 -14.53 5.39
C LEU A 53 1.40 -13.15 5.49
N ILE A 54 1.41 -12.40 4.39
CA ILE A 54 2.02 -11.07 4.32
C ILE A 54 1.18 -10.11 3.45
N PRO A 55 1.32 -8.79 3.61
CA PRO A 55 0.62 -7.83 2.76
C PRO A 55 1.10 -7.90 1.30
N THR A 56 0.37 -8.63 0.47
CA THR A 56 0.65 -8.79 -0.97
C THR A 56 -0.63 -9.07 -1.75
N GLU A 57 -0.63 -8.71 -3.04
CA GLU A 57 -1.71 -9.04 -3.97
C GLU A 57 -1.65 -10.51 -4.45
N CYS A 58 -0.50 -11.17 -4.31
CA CYS A 58 -0.35 -12.59 -4.64
C CYS A 58 -1.31 -13.44 -3.77
N PRO A 59 -2.08 -14.39 -4.34
CA PRO A 59 -1.94 -15.03 -5.66
C PRO A 59 -2.74 -14.40 -6.81
N GLY A 60 -3.26 -13.18 -6.66
CA GLY A 60 -4.17 -12.52 -7.61
C GLY A 60 -5.64 -12.75 -7.27
N TYR A 61 -6.53 -11.84 -7.70
CA TYR A 61 -7.97 -11.86 -7.41
C TYR A 61 -8.63 -13.23 -7.68
N TYR A 62 -8.51 -13.77 -8.90
CA TYR A 62 -9.23 -14.99 -9.27
C TYR A 62 -8.83 -16.21 -8.44
N VAL A 63 -7.55 -16.33 -8.08
CA VAL A 63 -7.06 -17.44 -7.25
C VAL A 63 -7.49 -17.25 -5.81
N ARG A 64 -7.41 -16.02 -5.29
CA ARG A 64 -7.80 -15.70 -3.92
C ARG A 64 -9.28 -16.01 -3.68
N GLU A 65 -10.15 -15.57 -4.58
CA GLU A 65 -11.60 -15.80 -4.49
C GLU A 65 -11.99 -17.28 -4.63
N THR A 66 -11.16 -18.08 -5.31
CA THR A 66 -11.43 -19.51 -5.51
C THR A 66 -10.66 -20.43 -4.57
N LEU A 67 -9.83 -19.89 -3.68
CA LEU A 67 -8.95 -20.68 -2.83
C LEU A 67 -9.72 -21.60 -1.87
N ASN A 68 -10.86 -21.15 -1.35
CA ASN A 68 -11.76 -21.98 -0.54
C ASN A 68 -12.30 -23.18 -1.32
N THR A 69 -12.68 -22.98 -2.58
CA THR A 69 -13.15 -24.06 -3.46
C THR A 69 -12.01 -25.01 -3.83
N ILE A 70 -10.79 -24.48 -4.03
CA ILE A 70 -9.60 -25.32 -4.24
C ILE A 70 -9.37 -26.22 -3.01
N ARG A 71 -9.40 -25.65 -1.80
CA ARG A 71 -9.26 -26.40 -0.54
C ARG A 71 -10.29 -27.52 -0.43
N SER A 72 -11.57 -27.21 -0.60
CA SER A 72 -12.64 -28.22 -0.47
C SER A 72 -12.50 -29.33 -1.50
N HIS A 73 -12.08 -29.03 -2.72
CA HIS A 73 -11.80 -30.05 -3.73
C HIS A 73 -10.59 -30.92 -3.38
N VAL A 74 -9.52 -30.36 -2.80
CA VAL A 74 -8.35 -31.15 -2.37
C VAL A 74 -8.72 -32.07 -1.21
N ILE A 75 -9.40 -31.54 -0.18
CA ILE A 75 -9.87 -32.32 0.99
C ILE A 75 -10.80 -33.46 0.54
N ALA A 76 -11.73 -33.18 -0.38
CA ALA A 76 -12.65 -34.19 -0.89
C ALA A 76 -12.05 -35.16 -1.94
N GLY A 77 -10.77 -35.04 -2.27
CA GLY A 77 -10.13 -35.86 -3.32
C GLY A 77 -10.61 -35.59 -4.74
N ASN A 78 -11.29 -34.46 -5.00
CA ASN A 78 -11.91 -34.15 -6.28
C ASN A 78 -11.04 -33.24 -7.18
N TYR A 79 -9.92 -33.80 -7.65
CA TYR A 79 -8.91 -33.04 -8.39
C TYR A 79 -9.32 -32.65 -9.81
N SER A 80 -10.39 -33.22 -10.34
CA SER A 80 -10.93 -32.91 -11.68
C SER A 80 -12.12 -31.96 -11.65
N ALA A 81 -12.68 -31.65 -10.46
CA ALA A 81 -13.82 -30.73 -10.35
C ALA A 81 -13.51 -29.34 -10.92
N LYS A 82 -14.45 -28.85 -11.74
CA LYS A 82 -14.37 -27.52 -12.34
C LYS A 82 -14.51 -26.45 -11.26
N ILE A 83 -13.70 -25.41 -11.37
CA ILE A 83 -13.82 -24.21 -10.53
C ILE A 83 -14.53 -23.13 -11.33
N THR A 84 -15.59 -22.58 -10.75
CA THR A 84 -16.29 -21.41 -11.29
C THR A 84 -15.62 -20.18 -10.72
N TYR A 85 -14.95 -19.41 -11.59
CA TYR A 85 -14.37 -18.13 -11.20
C TYR A 85 -15.45 -17.06 -11.06
N PRO A 86 -15.30 -16.12 -10.12
CA PRO A 86 -16.20 -14.99 -10.02
C PRO A 86 -16.18 -14.20 -11.34
N THR A 87 -17.35 -13.89 -11.86
CA THR A 87 -17.44 -12.90 -12.93
C THR A 87 -17.16 -11.54 -12.31
N ILE A 88 -16.08 -10.89 -12.75
CA ILE A 88 -15.95 -9.44 -12.50
C ILE A 88 -17.16 -8.85 -13.21
N ALA A 89 -18.13 -8.36 -12.44
CA ALA A 89 -19.26 -7.65 -13.01
C ALA A 89 -18.66 -6.54 -13.87
N LYS A 90 -18.75 -6.70 -15.19
CA LYS A 90 -18.56 -5.61 -16.12
C LYS A 90 -19.75 -4.69 -15.83
N THR A 91 -19.64 -3.87 -14.79
CA THR A 91 -20.49 -2.70 -14.64
C THR A 91 -20.37 -2.00 -15.98
N SER A 92 -21.44 -2.07 -16.76
CA SER A 92 -21.65 -1.31 -17.97
C SER A 92 -21.31 0.11 -17.59
N ALA A 93 -20.13 0.55 -18.01
CA ALA A 93 -19.59 1.84 -17.67
C ALA A 93 -20.52 2.86 -18.32
N LYS A 94 -21.52 3.33 -17.56
CA LYS A 94 -22.03 4.68 -17.73
C LYS A 94 -20.77 5.53 -17.85
N LYS A 95 -20.57 6.17 -19.01
CA LYS A 95 -19.46 7.09 -19.28
C LYS A 95 -19.16 7.83 -17.98
N PRO A 96 -18.00 7.61 -17.34
CA PRO A 96 -17.73 8.26 -16.08
C PRO A 96 -17.79 9.75 -16.36
N THR A 97 -18.74 10.41 -15.70
CA THR A 97 -18.77 11.85 -15.51
C THR A 97 -17.37 12.22 -15.04
N ALA A 98 -16.56 12.79 -15.95
CA ALA A 98 -15.14 13.14 -15.78
C ALA A 98 -14.52 12.60 -14.48
N SER A 99 -14.00 11.37 -14.52
CA SER A 99 -13.39 10.73 -13.36
C SER A 99 -12.32 11.67 -12.80
N ARG A 100 -12.57 12.29 -11.64
CA ARG A 100 -11.57 13.14 -11.01
C ARG A 100 -10.35 12.28 -10.65
N ALA A 101 -9.17 12.88 -10.66
CA ALA A 101 -7.99 12.19 -10.17
C ALA A 101 -8.20 11.83 -8.69
N ILE A 102 -7.94 10.57 -8.34
CA ILE A 102 -8.13 10.03 -6.99
C ILE A 102 -6.75 9.82 -6.38
N LEU A 103 -6.57 10.30 -5.15
CA LEU A 103 -5.37 10.07 -4.35
C LEU A 103 -5.80 9.53 -2.99
N LEU A 104 -5.34 8.34 -2.63
CA LEU A 104 -5.74 7.63 -1.42
C LEU A 104 -4.50 7.23 -0.60
N PRO A 105 -4.57 7.28 0.74
CA PRO A 105 -3.53 6.72 1.58
C PRO A 105 -3.53 5.20 1.50
N VAL A 106 -2.34 4.61 1.45
CA VAL A 106 -2.14 3.16 1.65
C VAL A 106 -1.62 2.96 3.07
N GLY A 107 -2.51 2.52 3.97
CA GLY A 107 -2.22 2.33 5.39
C GLY A 107 -2.69 3.49 6.28
N SER A 108 -2.08 3.62 7.47
CA SER A 108 -2.47 4.64 8.45
C SER A 108 -2.04 6.04 8.02
N THR A 109 -2.90 7.03 8.26
CA THR A 109 -2.58 8.46 8.16
C THR A 109 -2.07 9.04 9.48
N GLU A 110 -2.26 8.33 10.59
CA GLU A 110 -1.67 8.67 11.89
C GLU A 110 -0.40 7.88 12.11
N LEU A 111 0.71 8.59 12.26
CA LEU A 111 2.03 8.00 12.34
C LEU A 111 2.77 8.53 13.55
N THR A 112 3.39 7.63 14.30
CA THR A 112 4.19 7.98 15.48
C THR A 112 5.65 7.60 15.22
N GLY A 113 6.59 8.47 15.58
CA GLY A 113 8.00 8.19 15.45
C GLY A 113 8.87 9.08 16.32
N ARG A 114 10.16 8.76 16.38
CA ARG A 114 11.14 9.53 17.17
C ARG A 114 11.42 10.88 16.52
N PRO A 115 11.65 11.96 17.30
CA PRO A 115 12.05 13.24 16.73
C PRO A 115 13.31 13.12 15.87
N GLY A 116 13.25 13.63 14.63
CA GLY A 116 14.29 13.51 13.61
C GLY A 116 14.32 12.17 12.86
N GLY A 117 13.47 11.21 13.22
CA GLY A 117 13.35 9.91 12.59
C GLY A 117 12.72 9.96 11.20
N LEU A 118 12.89 8.88 10.44
CA LEU A 118 12.31 8.70 9.11
C LEU A 118 11.14 7.72 9.18
N LEU A 119 10.05 8.05 8.50
CA LEU A 119 8.87 7.23 8.32
C LEU A 119 8.68 6.96 6.82
N HIS A 120 8.15 5.79 6.49
CA HIS A 120 7.80 5.42 5.11
C HIS A 120 6.29 5.34 4.99
N VAL A 121 5.74 5.95 3.95
CA VAL A 121 4.31 5.90 3.63
C VAL A 121 4.10 5.66 2.15
N SER A 122 2.94 5.15 1.80
CA SER A 122 2.55 4.92 0.41
C SER A 122 1.22 5.61 0.13
N LEU A 123 1.08 6.15 -1.09
CA LEU A 123 -0.15 6.72 -1.63
C LEU A 123 -0.51 5.97 -2.90
N GLN A 124 -1.79 5.66 -3.10
CA GLN A 124 -2.30 5.16 -4.37
C GLN A 124 -2.87 6.33 -5.16
N TYR A 125 -2.38 6.52 -6.38
CA TYR A 125 -2.82 7.58 -7.27
C TYR A 125 -3.45 6.99 -8.53
N LYS A 126 -4.67 7.43 -8.86
CA LYS A 126 -5.37 7.08 -10.09
C LYS A 126 -5.72 8.37 -10.86
N PRO A 127 -5.05 8.67 -11.98
CA PRO A 127 -5.32 9.90 -12.71
C PRO A 127 -6.67 9.85 -13.43
N ALA A 128 -7.22 11.04 -13.69
CA ALA A 128 -8.45 11.23 -14.46
C ALA A 128 -8.33 10.78 -15.93
N GLY A 129 -7.12 10.90 -16.48
CA GLY A 129 -6.74 10.52 -17.84
C GLY A 129 -5.29 10.07 -17.84
N SER A 130 -4.63 10.03 -19.00
CA SER A 130 -3.19 9.77 -19.02
C SER A 130 -2.43 10.91 -18.36
N MET A 131 -1.39 10.58 -17.60
CA MET A 131 -0.48 11.53 -16.98
C MET A 131 0.93 11.25 -17.47
N GLN A 132 1.59 12.29 -17.98
CA GLN A 132 2.99 12.20 -18.37
C GLN A 132 3.89 12.15 -17.14
N ARG A 133 5.07 11.55 -17.29
CA ARG A 133 6.16 11.57 -16.32
C ARG A 133 6.44 13.01 -15.89
N ARG A 134 6.61 13.21 -14.58
CA ARG A 134 6.74 14.51 -13.90
C ARG A 134 5.48 15.38 -13.92
N GLY A 135 4.35 14.86 -14.40
CA GLY A 135 3.05 15.54 -14.27
C GLY A 135 2.70 15.76 -12.80
N ARG A 136 2.14 16.92 -12.48
CA ARG A 136 1.76 17.27 -11.11
C ARG A 136 0.60 16.40 -10.63
N ILE A 137 0.80 15.70 -9.51
CA ILE A 137 -0.20 14.84 -8.87
C ILE A 137 -1.01 15.63 -7.84
N ALA A 138 -0.32 16.24 -6.87
CA ALA A 138 -0.96 16.91 -5.75
C ALA A 138 -0.07 18.01 -5.17
N ALA A 139 -0.69 19.04 -4.60
CA ALA A 139 0.01 20.02 -3.78
C ALA A 139 0.39 19.40 -2.44
N VAL A 140 1.53 19.82 -1.88
CA VAL A 140 2.02 19.42 -0.57
C VAL A 140 2.10 20.65 0.33
N ASN A 141 1.38 20.61 1.45
CA ASN A 141 1.45 21.63 2.49
C ASN A 141 1.92 20.98 3.79
N ARG A 142 2.86 21.63 4.47
CA ARG A 142 3.43 21.14 5.74
C ARG A 142 3.10 22.13 6.83
N SER A 143 2.79 21.61 8.00
CA SER A 143 2.63 22.42 9.20
C SER A 143 3.93 23.09 9.66
N SER A 144 5.07 22.48 9.31
CA SER A 144 6.41 23.01 9.57
C SER A 144 7.33 22.76 8.37
N SER A 145 8.15 23.75 8.02
CA SER A 145 9.15 23.65 6.96
C SER A 145 10.29 22.67 7.30
N VAL A 146 10.41 22.27 8.56
CA VAL A 146 11.44 21.33 9.05
C VAL A 146 11.08 19.87 8.73
N ILE A 147 9.83 19.59 8.35
CA ILE A 147 9.40 18.26 7.94
C ILE A 147 10.01 17.96 6.56
N GLY A 148 10.94 17.02 6.52
CA GLY A 148 11.51 16.54 5.26
C GLY A 148 10.54 15.61 4.56
N LEU A 149 10.41 15.73 3.24
CA LEU A 149 9.60 14.83 2.43
C LEU A 149 10.37 14.46 1.16
N TRP A 150 10.47 13.17 0.86
CA TRP A 150 11.08 12.66 -0.36
C TRP A 150 10.14 11.68 -1.04
N GLN A 151 10.16 11.67 -2.36
CA GLN A 151 9.43 10.74 -3.20
C GLN A 151 10.41 9.82 -3.92
N GLU A 152 10.09 8.53 -3.95
CA GLU A 152 10.81 7.55 -4.75
C GLU A 152 10.46 7.70 -6.23
N ASN A 153 11.47 7.88 -7.07
CA ASN A 153 11.37 8.04 -8.52
C ASN A 153 12.45 7.18 -9.17
N GLY A 154 12.07 6.04 -9.76
CA GLY A 154 13.01 5.15 -10.43
C GLY A 154 14.15 4.66 -9.53
N GLY A 155 13.84 4.26 -8.29
CA GLY A 155 14.81 3.75 -7.31
C GLY A 155 15.61 4.81 -6.54
N HIS A 156 15.42 6.10 -6.83
CA HIS A 156 16.07 7.19 -6.10
C HIS A 156 15.05 8.05 -5.36
N TYR A 157 15.42 8.58 -4.20
CA TYR A 157 14.58 9.51 -3.44
C TYR A 157 14.92 10.96 -3.80
N SER A 158 13.96 11.67 -4.38
CA SER A 158 14.06 13.10 -4.65
C SER A 158 13.28 13.91 -3.63
N GLU A 159 13.84 15.03 -3.17
CA GLU A 159 13.17 15.94 -2.24
C GLU A 159 11.91 16.54 -2.87
N VAL A 160 10.79 16.42 -2.17
CA VAL A 160 9.51 17.01 -2.55
C VAL A 160 9.43 18.37 -1.90
N ARG A 161 9.22 19.45 -2.66
CA ARG A 161 9.13 20.80 -2.10
C ARG A 161 7.71 21.28 -1.92
N LYS A 162 6.96 21.34 -3.03
CA LYS A 162 5.59 21.90 -3.07
C LYS A 162 4.56 20.96 -3.68
N GLU A 163 5.00 19.94 -4.40
CA GLU A 163 4.11 19.08 -5.17
C GLU A 163 4.69 17.69 -5.35
N LEU A 164 3.80 16.69 -5.33
CA LEU A 164 4.11 15.36 -5.81
C LEU A 164 3.99 15.34 -7.33
N ILE A 165 4.87 14.57 -7.96
CA ILE A 165 4.95 14.44 -9.41
C ILE A 165 4.83 12.98 -9.81
N ALA A 166 4.36 12.69 -11.01
CA ALA A 166 4.32 11.31 -11.50
C ALA A 166 5.74 10.76 -11.73
N PRO A 167 6.10 9.60 -11.15
CA PRO A 167 7.43 9.01 -11.36
C PRO A 167 7.64 8.59 -12.82
N GLU A 168 6.56 8.13 -13.46
CA GLU A 168 6.51 7.62 -14.84
C GLU A 168 5.21 8.03 -15.55
N ASN A 169 5.04 7.57 -16.80
CA ASN A 169 3.82 7.79 -17.56
C ASN A 169 2.73 6.84 -17.04
N ILE A 170 1.63 7.40 -16.52
CA ILE A 170 0.50 6.62 -15.99
C ILE A 170 -0.62 6.70 -17.02
N ARG A 171 -1.15 5.56 -17.49
CA ARG A 171 -2.26 5.59 -18.43
C ARG A 171 -3.57 5.91 -17.71
N GLY A 172 -4.54 6.44 -18.45
CA GLY A 172 -5.86 6.69 -17.88
C GLY A 172 -6.49 5.41 -17.36
N GLY A 173 -6.93 5.43 -16.09
CA GLY A 173 -7.54 4.27 -15.44
C GLY A 173 -6.58 3.33 -14.71
N GLU A 174 -5.27 3.44 -14.94
CA GLU A 174 -4.25 2.74 -14.15
C GLU A 174 -4.08 3.41 -12.78
N ALA A 175 -3.69 2.64 -11.78
CA ALA A 175 -3.33 3.15 -10.46
C ALA A 175 -1.84 2.95 -10.23
N GLU A 176 -1.17 3.98 -9.71
CA GLU A 176 0.25 3.97 -9.41
C GLU A 176 0.47 4.14 -7.91
N THR A 177 1.40 3.39 -7.34
CA THR A 177 1.74 3.49 -5.91
C THR A 177 2.95 4.39 -5.71
N LEU A 178 2.73 5.58 -5.17
CA LEU A 178 3.77 6.53 -4.82
C LEU A 178 4.35 6.18 -3.45
N ARG A 179 5.66 5.92 -3.38
CA ARG A 179 6.38 5.67 -2.13
C ARG A 179 7.06 6.94 -1.64
N LEU A 180 6.79 7.31 -0.39
CA LEU A 180 7.30 8.53 0.22
C LEU A 180 8.09 8.22 1.48
N ARG A 181 9.11 9.04 1.74
CA ARG A 181 9.81 9.12 3.04
C ARG A 181 9.51 10.46 3.68
N ILE A 182 9.13 10.43 4.96
CA ILE A 182 8.85 11.61 5.76
C ILE A 182 9.88 11.67 6.90
N GLN A 183 10.61 12.76 7.02
CA GLN A 183 11.45 13.03 8.19
C GLN A 183 10.67 13.86 9.21
N LEU A 184 10.50 13.31 10.40
CA LEU A 184 9.88 14.02 11.51
C LEU A 184 10.77 15.17 11.99
N PRO A 185 10.18 16.28 12.46
CA PRO A 185 10.93 17.34 13.11
C PRO A 185 11.73 16.82 14.31
N ARG A 186 12.85 17.49 14.62
CA ARG A 186 13.73 17.12 15.76
C ARG A 186 13.17 17.53 17.12
N ILE A 187 12.15 18.38 17.13
CA ILE A 187 11.43 18.82 18.32
C ILE A 187 10.20 17.91 18.45
N ALA A 188 9.93 17.43 19.65
CA ALA A 188 8.75 16.62 19.90
C ALA A 188 7.47 17.45 19.72
N GLY A 189 6.42 16.84 19.21
CA GLY A 189 5.15 17.52 18.94
C GLY A 189 4.29 16.79 17.91
N VAL A 190 3.08 17.32 17.69
CA VAL A 190 2.16 16.84 16.66
C VAL A 190 2.26 17.76 15.45
N TYR A 191 2.55 17.19 14.30
CA TYR A 191 2.71 17.89 13.04
C TYR A 191 1.78 17.29 12.00
N THR A 192 1.45 18.06 10.97
CA THR A 192 0.68 17.56 9.83
C THR A 192 1.33 17.83 8.49
N VAL A 193 1.01 16.96 7.53
CA VAL A 193 1.36 17.09 6.12
C VAL A 193 0.12 16.80 5.29
N ASP A 194 -0.33 17.80 4.53
CA ASP A 194 -1.41 17.65 3.57
C ASP A 194 -0.81 17.34 2.20
N ILE A 195 -1.29 16.27 1.57
CA ILE A 195 -0.94 15.87 0.22
C ILE A 195 -2.25 15.77 -0.57
N GLY A 196 -2.60 16.84 -1.28
CA GLY A 196 -3.90 16.95 -1.95
C GLY A 196 -5.05 16.77 -0.94
N PRO A 197 -5.93 15.77 -1.11
CA PRO A 197 -7.01 15.50 -0.17
C PRO A 197 -6.56 14.74 1.08
N VAL A 198 -5.39 14.11 1.08
CA VAL A 198 -4.91 13.24 2.17
C VAL A 198 -4.19 14.06 3.23
N THR A 199 -4.53 13.86 4.50
CA THR A 199 -3.86 14.51 5.63
C THR A 199 -3.15 13.46 6.47
N TYR A 200 -1.84 13.60 6.66
CA TYR A 200 -1.07 12.80 7.60
C TYR A 200 -0.89 13.55 8.92
N VAL A 201 -1.14 12.87 10.03
CA VAL A 201 -0.86 13.33 11.40
C VAL A 201 0.40 12.63 11.89
N LEU A 202 1.41 13.41 12.25
CA LEU A 202 2.75 12.97 12.60
C LEU A 202 3.04 13.29 14.06
N ARG A 203 3.14 12.27 14.90
CA ARG A 203 3.48 12.39 16.32
C ARG A 203 4.98 12.14 16.51
N ALA A 204 5.74 13.22 16.66
CA ALA A 204 7.16 13.15 16.99
C ALA A 204 7.32 13.04 18.50
N GLU A 205 7.55 11.83 19.02
CA GLU A 205 7.55 11.53 20.44
C GLU A 205 8.72 10.63 20.87
N GLY A 206 9.11 10.72 22.15
CA GLY A 206 10.20 9.93 22.73
C GLY A 206 11.60 10.49 22.51
N ARG A 207 12.61 9.63 22.65
CA ARG A 207 14.03 10.03 22.55
C ARG A 207 14.40 10.35 21.09
N ARG A 208 15.11 11.45 20.89
CA ARG A 208 15.59 11.91 19.57
C ARG A 208 16.40 10.82 18.87
N ALA A 209 16.16 10.63 17.57
CA ALA A 209 16.97 9.74 16.76
C ALA A 209 18.42 10.27 16.68
N PRO A 210 19.45 9.41 16.86
CA PRO A 210 20.83 9.83 16.67
C PRO A 210 21.00 10.36 15.24
N ALA A 211 21.74 11.47 15.10
CA ALA A 211 22.02 12.01 13.77
C ALA A 211 22.80 10.96 12.95
N PRO A 212 22.47 10.76 11.66
CA PRO A 212 23.29 9.91 10.79
C PRO A 212 24.73 10.45 10.80
N LYS A 213 25.72 9.55 10.87
CA LYS A 213 27.15 9.91 10.96
C LYS A 213 27.72 10.60 9.70
N THR A 214 26.91 10.84 8.68
CA THR A 214 27.31 11.53 7.45
C THR A 214 27.26 13.06 7.63
N THR A 215 28.18 13.73 6.93
CA THR A 215 28.62 15.12 7.06
C THR A 215 27.55 16.10 7.55
N PRO A 216 27.81 16.87 8.63
CA PRO A 216 26.82 17.75 9.23
C PRO A 216 26.41 18.86 8.26
N THR A 217 25.28 18.68 7.57
CA THR A 217 24.60 19.79 6.92
C THR A 217 24.10 20.72 8.02
N ARG A 218 24.75 21.87 8.16
CA ARG A 218 24.42 22.91 9.13
C ARG A 218 23.02 23.45 8.81
N GLN A 219 21.99 22.87 9.39
CA GLN A 219 20.67 23.50 9.43
C GLN A 219 20.78 24.71 10.36
N SER A 220 20.91 25.90 9.79
CA SER A 220 20.76 27.14 10.52
C SER A 220 19.31 27.23 11.01
N TYR A 221 19.13 27.13 12.32
CA TYR A 221 17.83 27.29 12.96
C TYR A 221 17.45 28.78 12.94
N SER A 222 16.40 29.15 12.21
CA SER A 222 15.73 30.44 12.43
C SER A 222 14.60 30.26 13.45
N PRO A 223 14.32 31.24 14.33
CA PRO A 223 13.19 31.18 15.26
C PRO A 223 11.84 30.95 14.57
N GLU A 224 11.68 31.41 13.33
CA GLU A 224 10.48 31.26 12.51
C GLU A 224 10.19 29.78 12.17
N GLN A 225 11.23 28.93 12.10
CA GLN A 225 11.07 27.48 11.84
C GLN A 225 10.42 26.72 13.01
N ARG A 226 10.20 27.36 14.17
CA ARG A 226 9.47 26.77 15.30
C ARG A 226 7.95 26.87 15.16
N GLN A 227 7.43 27.67 14.23
CA GLN A 227 6.00 27.80 14.07
C GLN A 227 5.42 26.52 13.46
N ASN A 228 4.68 25.80 14.29
CA ASN A 228 3.84 24.69 13.88
C ASN A 228 2.47 25.25 13.49
N LEU A 229 2.32 25.62 12.23
CA LEU A 229 1.06 26.14 11.71
C LEU A 229 0.18 24.96 11.33
N GLN A 230 -0.96 24.79 12.00
CA GLN A 230 -1.89 23.72 11.64
C GLN A 230 -2.28 23.81 10.15
N THR A 231 -2.19 22.69 9.44
CA THR A 231 -2.60 22.63 8.04
C THR A 231 -4.12 22.67 7.89
N PRO A 232 -4.65 23.10 6.72
CA PRO A 232 -6.08 23.03 6.45
C PRO A 232 -6.68 21.62 6.60
N GLY A 233 -5.92 20.57 6.30
CA GLY A 233 -6.30 19.17 6.51
C GLY A 233 -6.59 18.83 7.97
N TYR A 234 -5.73 19.27 8.88
CA TYR A 234 -5.90 19.00 10.31
C TYR A 234 -7.21 19.57 10.86
N ARG A 235 -7.55 20.81 10.47
CA ARG A 235 -8.81 21.45 10.90
C ARG A 235 -10.04 20.73 10.38
N ARG A 236 -9.96 20.12 9.19
CA ARG A 236 -11.06 19.31 8.64
C ARG A 236 -11.28 18.05 9.47
N MET A 237 -10.20 17.35 9.84
CA MET A 237 -10.31 16.15 10.69
C MET A 237 -10.91 16.46 12.06
N GLN A 238 -10.50 17.55 12.71
CA GLN A 238 -11.05 17.94 14.01
C GLN A 238 -12.52 18.36 13.97
N ALA A 239 -13.06 18.71 12.80
CA ALA A 239 -14.47 19.09 12.65
C ALA A 239 -15.38 17.88 12.38
N GLU A 240 -14.81 16.72 12.06
CA GLU A 240 -15.54 15.47 11.79
C GLU A 240 -15.66 14.56 13.03
N GLU A 241 -14.98 14.91 14.13
CA GLU A 241 -15.10 14.30 15.47
C GLU A 241 -16.17 15.00 16.33
#